data_AF-A0A377HZU9-F1
#
_entry.id   AF-A0A377HZU9-F1
#
_cell.length_a   1.000
_cell.length_b   1.000
_cell.length_c   1.000
_cell.angle_alpha   90.00
_cell.angle_beta   90.00
_cell.angle_gamma   90.00
#
_symmetry.space_group_name_H-M   'P 1'
#
loop_
_entity.id
_entity.type
_entity.pdbx_description
1 polymer ?
#
loop_
_entity_poly.entity_id
_entity_poly.type
_entity_poly.pdbx_seq_one_letter_code
_entity_poly.pdbx_strand_id
1 'polypeptide(L)'
;MQLNLARTLPKLTATFKGFDNSDNQHTHKVEAQAFSDTTGADGTVDIIPLRDGFWKAAVVYETPFEKPEQCQKHKHYASLTFNINK
;
A
#
# COMPACT_ATOMS: atom_id res chain seq x y z
N MET A 1 15.23 -15.51 -24.91
CA MET A 1 16.12 -14.64 -24.10
C MET A 1 15.22 -13.74 -23.29
N GLN A 2 15.05 -14.02 -21.99
CA GLN A 2 14.11 -13.30 -21.13
C GLN A 2 14.94 -12.38 -20.23
N LEU A 3 14.88 -11.08 -20.51
CA LEU A 3 15.60 -10.07 -19.75
C LEU A 3 14.82 -9.86 -18.43
N ASN A 4 15.25 -10.53 -17.36
CA ASN A 4 14.76 -10.24 -16.02
C ASN A 4 15.39 -8.92 -15.56
N LEU A 5 14.79 -7.79 -15.95
CA LEU A 5 14.89 -6.59 -15.14
C LEU A 5 14.22 -6.93 -13.81
N ALA A 6 14.94 -6.80 -12.69
CA ALA A 6 14.39 -6.93 -11.35
C ALA A 6 13.28 -5.87 -11.16
N ARG A 7 12.07 -6.17 -11.62
CA ARG A 7 10.91 -5.30 -11.50
C ARG A 7 10.37 -5.52 -10.11
N THR A 8 10.65 -4.59 -9.19
CA THR A 8 9.98 -4.58 -7.89
C THR A 8 8.48 -4.49 -8.16
N LEU A 9 7.68 -5.37 -7.60
CA LEU A 9 6.22 -5.25 -7.74
C LEU A 9 5.71 -4.35 -6.61
N PRO A 10 4.79 -3.41 -6.90
CA PRO A 10 4.20 -2.56 -5.87
C PRO A 10 3.58 -3.38 -4.73
N LYS A 11 3.76 -2.91 -3.50
CA LYS A 11 3.09 -3.45 -2.32
C LYS A 11 1.85 -2.63 -2.01
N LEU A 12 0.70 -3.28 -1.91
CA LEU A 12 -0.55 -2.66 -1.48
C LEU A 12 -0.85 -3.03 -0.03
N THR A 13 -1.33 -2.07 0.74
CA THR A 13 -1.92 -2.27 2.07
C THR A 13 -3.28 -1.59 2.11
N ALA A 14 -4.29 -2.20 2.72
CA ALA A 14 -5.58 -1.57 2.93
C ALA A 14 -5.92 -1.50 4.42
N THR A 15 -6.54 -0.39 4.82
CA THR A 15 -7.03 -0.13 6.18
C THR A 15 -8.55 0.11 6.12
N PHE A 16 -9.23 -0.25 7.19
CA PHE A 16 -10.65 0.04 7.39
C PHE A 16 -10.80 0.89 8.64
N LYS A 17 -11.53 2.01 8.54
CA LYS A 17 -11.64 3.00 9.61
C LYS A 17 -12.12 2.39 10.94
N GLY A 18 -12.97 1.37 10.90
CA GLY A 18 -13.54 0.75 12.10
C GLY A 18 -12.63 -0.21 12.86
N PHE A 19 -11.42 -0.53 12.38
CA PHE A 19 -10.51 -1.44 13.10
C PHE A 19 -9.75 -0.78 14.25
N ASP A 20 -9.50 0.53 14.16
CA ASP A 20 -8.82 1.26 15.21
C ASP A 20 -9.66 2.48 15.63
N ASN A 21 -10.30 2.36 16.79
CA ASN A 21 -11.09 3.44 17.39
C ASN A 21 -10.32 4.15 18.53
N SER A 22 -9.02 3.88 18.68
CA SER A 22 -8.21 4.53 19.70
C SER A 22 -7.81 5.95 19.30
N ASP A 23 -7.71 6.84 20.29
CA ASP A 23 -7.25 8.21 20.06
C ASP A 23 -5.73 8.23 19.83
N ASN A 24 -5.34 8.21 18.56
CA ASN A 24 -3.95 8.18 18.13
C ASN A 24 -3.37 9.58 17.86
N GLN A 25 -4.09 10.67 18.17
CA GLN A 25 -3.70 12.05 17.82
C GLN A 25 -2.31 12.47 18.34
N HIS A 26 -1.76 11.78 19.34
CA HIS A 26 -0.46 12.06 19.92
C HIS A 26 0.52 10.87 19.84
N THR A 27 0.31 9.94 18.90
CA THR A 27 1.16 8.76 18.76
C THR A 27 1.66 8.59 17.32
N HIS A 28 2.78 7.87 17.15
CA HIS A 28 3.25 7.42 15.84
C HIS A 28 2.54 6.14 15.34
N LYS A 29 1.41 5.77 15.95
CA LYS A 29 0.67 4.57 15.53
C LYS A 29 0.08 4.80 14.14
N VAL A 30 0.34 3.85 13.26
CA VAL A 30 -0.28 3.76 11.94
C VAL A 30 -1.62 3.06 12.08
N GLU A 31 -2.58 3.42 11.22
CA GLU A 31 -3.88 2.76 11.12
C GLU A 31 -3.72 1.23 11.01
N ALA A 32 -4.60 0.49 11.68
CA ALA A 32 -4.61 -0.96 11.62
C ALA A 32 -4.79 -1.47 10.18
N GLN A 33 -3.83 -2.28 9.72
CA GLN A 33 -3.84 -2.87 8.39
C GLN A 33 -4.77 -4.08 8.36
N ALA A 34 -5.77 -4.01 7.48
CA ALA A 34 -6.74 -5.07 7.23
C ALA A 34 -6.22 -6.09 6.22
N PHE A 35 -5.44 -5.61 5.25
CA PHE A 35 -4.96 -6.38 4.11
C PHE A 35 -3.57 -5.88 3.70
N SER A 36 -2.71 -6.79 3.25
CA SER A 36 -1.41 -6.48 2.64
C SER A 36 -1.09 -7.53 1.59
N ASP A 37 -0.78 -7.10 0.38
CA ASP A 37 -0.34 -7.98 -0.70
C ASP A 37 0.57 -7.26 -1.69
N THR A 38 1.19 -7.99 -2.59
CA THR A 38 2.02 -7.49 -3.67
C THR A 38 1.29 -7.67 -4.99
N THR A 39 1.32 -6.67 -5.86
CA THR A 39 0.62 -6.76 -7.15
C THR A 39 1.18 -7.90 -8.01
N GLY A 40 0.33 -8.48 -8.86
CA GLY A 40 0.75 -9.36 -9.94
C GLY A 40 1.68 -8.68 -10.94
N ALA A 41 2.26 -9.46 -11.84
CA ALA A 41 3.19 -8.97 -12.87
C ALA A 41 2.53 -7.98 -13.86
N ASP A 42 1.21 -8.05 -13.99
CA ASP A 42 0.35 -7.14 -14.77
C ASP A 42 -0.03 -5.86 -14.01
N GLY A 43 0.38 -5.73 -12.74
CA GLY A 43 0.09 -4.59 -11.88
C GLY A 43 -1.26 -4.67 -11.17
N THR A 44 -1.99 -5.79 -11.24
CA THR A 44 -3.28 -5.96 -10.56
C THR A 44 -3.11 -6.53 -9.15
N VAL A 45 -4.06 -6.24 -8.26
CA VAL A 45 -4.17 -6.86 -6.94
C VAL A 45 -5.62 -6.81 -6.52
N ASP A 46 -6.12 -7.92 -5.97
CA ASP A 46 -7.49 -8.00 -5.48
C ASP A 46 -7.56 -7.62 -4.01
N ILE A 47 -8.51 -6.75 -3.67
CA ILE A 47 -8.83 -6.41 -2.29
C ILE A 47 -10.17 -7.06 -1.98
N ILE A 48 -10.24 -7.83 -0.89
CA ILE A 48 -11.48 -8.47 -0.44
C ILE A 48 -11.97 -7.73 0.82
N PRO A 49 -12.77 -6.67 0.68
CA PRO A 49 -13.31 -5.95 1.83
C PRO A 49 -14.40 -6.79 2.50
N LEU A 50 -14.18 -7.16 3.77
CA LEU A 50 -15.10 -7.98 4.57
C LEU A 50 -16.05 -7.16 5.46
N ARG A 51 -15.97 -5.82 5.39
CA ARG A 51 -16.74 -4.88 6.23
C ARG A 51 -17.26 -3.72 5.39
N ASP A 52 -18.49 -3.33 5.66
CA ASP A 52 -19.09 -2.12 5.12
C ASP A 52 -18.52 -0.87 5.79
N GLY A 53 -18.40 0.21 5.03
CA GLY A 53 -17.92 1.52 5.47
C GLY A 53 -16.65 1.97 4.74
N PHE A 54 -15.87 2.83 5.40
CA PHE A 54 -14.74 3.54 4.78
C PHE A 54 -13.44 2.75 4.78
N TRP A 55 -12.89 2.57 3.58
CA TRP A 55 -11.63 1.91 3.30
C TRP A 55 -10.62 2.87 2.70
N LYS A 56 -9.35 2.63 3.02
CA LYS A 56 -8.20 3.29 2.39
C LYS A 56 -7.20 2.23 1.94
N ALA A 57 -6.97 2.13 0.65
CA ALA A 57 -5.88 1.38 0.07
C ALA A 57 -4.69 2.31 -0.18
N ALA A 58 -3.47 1.84 0.11
CA ALA A 58 -2.23 2.56 -0.10
C ALA A 58 -1.23 1.64 -0.80
N VAL A 59 -0.54 2.16 -1.80
CA VAL A 59 0.48 1.45 -2.58
C VAL A 59 1.83 2.11 -2.37
N VAL A 60 2.86 1.28 -2.20
CA VAL A 60 4.27 1.68 -2.21
C VAL A 60 4.98 0.96 -3.34
N TYR A 61 5.61 1.71 -4.22
CA TYR A 61 6.46 1.18 -5.28
C TYR A 61 7.88 1.72 -5.12
N GLU A 62 8.87 0.83 -5.08
CA GLU A 62 10.27 1.19 -4.88
C GLU A 62 11.10 0.90 -6.14
N THR A 63 11.90 1.87 -6.55
CA THR A 63 12.88 1.71 -7.64
C THR A 63 14.27 2.12 -7.18
N PRO A 64 15.35 1.59 -7.80
CA PRO A 64 16.70 2.05 -7.52
C PRO A 64 16.82 3.56 -7.77
N PHE A 65 17.54 4.25 -6.89
CA PHE A 65 17.91 5.65 -7.09
C PHE A 65 19.17 5.73 -7.97
N GLU A 66 19.30 6.77 -8.80
CA GLU A 66 20.38 6.88 -9.79
C GLU A 66 21.78 6.95 -9.15
N LYS A 67 21.87 7.52 -7.93
CA LYS A 67 23.11 7.66 -7.15
C LYS A 67 22.94 7.06 -5.75
N PRO A 68 23.18 5.74 -5.57
CA PRO A 68 22.96 5.05 -4.30
C PRO A 68 23.65 5.67 -3.08
N GLU A 69 24.76 6.37 -3.29
CA GLU A 69 25.52 7.09 -2.25
C GLU A 69 24.77 8.27 -1.63
N GLN A 70 23.77 8.82 -2.34
CA GLN A 70 22.97 9.96 -1.87
C GLN A 70 21.62 9.51 -1.29
N CYS A 71 20.99 8.53 -1.95
CA CYS A 71 19.73 7.94 -1.52
C CYS A 71 19.66 6.48 -1.98
N GLN A 72 19.09 5.60 -1.17
CA GLN A 72 19.06 4.17 -1.48
C GLN A 72 18.05 3.84 -2.58
N LYS A 73 16.84 4.40 -2.52
CA LYS A 73 15.72 4.06 -3.42
C LYS A 73 14.77 5.25 -3.61
N HIS A 74 14.17 5.35 -4.79
CA HIS A 74 12.94 6.13 -4.99
C HIS A 74 11.76 5.37 -4.38
N LYS A 75 10.87 6.09 -3.69
CA LYS A 75 9.61 5.53 -3.19
C LYS A 75 8.46 6.34 -3.74
N HIS A 76 7.59 5.68 -4.50
CA HIS A 76 6.36 6.25 -5.02
C HIS A 76 5.18 5.77 -4.19
N TYR A 77 4.33 6.71 -3.80
CA TYR A 77 3.17 6.46 -2.97
C TYR A 77 1.91 6.87 -3.73
N ALA A 78 0.88 6.03 -3.63
CA ALA A 78 -0.46 6.36 -4.08
C ALA A 78 -1.47 5.85 -3.05
N SER A 79 -2.58 6.56 -2.89
CA SER A 79 -3.68 6.12 -2.04
C SER A 79 -5.01 6.25 -2.77
N LEU A 80 -5.91 5.32 -2.46
CA LEU A 80 -7.28 5.28 -2.93
C LEU A 80 -8.18 5.11 -1.73
N THR A 81 -9.14 6.01 -1.56
CA THR A 81 -10.17 5.92 -0.53
C THR A 81 -11.51 5.60 -1.18
N PHE A 82 -12.28 4.72 -0.54
CA PHE A 82 -13.57 4.28 -1.05
C PHE A 82 -14.48 3.81 0.10
N ASN A 83 -15.80 3.81 -0.15
CA ASN A 83 -16.78 3.24 0.78
C ASN A 83 -17.37 1.97 0.17
N ILE A 84 -17.49 0.92 0.99
CA ILE A 84 -18.23 -0.30 0.65
C ILE A 84 -19.59 -0.20 1.33
N ASN A 85 -20.67 -0.18 0.54
CA ASN A 85 -22.03 0.16 0.96
C ASN A 85 -22.16 1.59 1.55
N LYS A 86 -23.35 2.18 1.47
CA LYS A 86 -23.63 3.55 1.94
C LYS A 86 -24.01 3.57 3.41
#